data_AF-A0A7W8DIG4-F1
#
_entry.id   AF-A0A7W8DIG4-F1
#
_cell.length_a   1.000
_cell.length_b   1.000
_cell.length_c   1.000
_cell.angle_alpha   90.00
_cell.angle_beta   90.00
_cell.angle_gamma   90.00
#
_symmetry.space_group_name_H-M   'P 1'
#
loop_
_entity.id
_entity.type
_entity.pdbx_description
1 polymer ?
#
loop_
_entity_poly.entity_id
_entity_poly.type
_entity_poly.pdbx_seq_one_letter_code
_entity_poly.pdbx_strand_id
1 'polypeptide(L)'
;MWPVASLRGKILINKDFSCSQSRFDVFIFSPTMKFTHFLTLTAATLATTASAQTAAPGATESPAPEHKVILTPTQTTHILKELEKVESQIGKGRGSIFGAAVAKFREGMASPAAAMALYLDCYKLEHFDRKNLKQADFMDWRNKNEAKLKDEDFKKALMLQLEYLVLTIQAQDIDEPKKLASIVPALQAFLGKAVIAIQGTTAHSASGAVTDKDAKGGKKGGGNVPAGDILGTLRQSVAESDFAKAYSLEDFLKREDWEYQPLSVRGIYSNAIFPYYLAEKPTELPAQWDSRISAEMAIRKALMSETEFVEYSKDAGPRLQWEKNNYLVENDVNAVNAMADMLKVIQTYPSHPDANTWLKAFRELVKNVSEPGAVPEVPGAEKPAAQ
;
A
#
# COMPACT_ATOMS: atom_id res chain seq x y z
N MET A 1 -27.72 3.46 -33.14
CA MET A 1 -27.83 3.40 -31.67
C MET A 1 -26.75 4.28 -31.08
N TRP A 2 -27.19 5.25 -30.28
CA TRP A 2 -26.41 6.37 -29.81
C TRP A 2 -25.35 6.00 -28.76
N PRO A 3 -24.30 6.84 -28.63
CA PRO A 3 -23.25 6.81 -27.62
C PRO A 3 -23.60 7.72 -26.42
N VAL A 4 -22.94 7.56 -25.26
CA VAL A 4 -22.75 8.65 -24.29
C VAL A 4 -21.43 8.48 -23.53
N ALA A 5 -20.62 9.53 -23.61
CA ALA A 5 -19.46 9.85 -22.79
C ALA A 5 -19.87 10.68 -21.57
N SER A 6 -19.12 10.62 -20.46
CA SER A 6 -18.89 11.77 -19.55
C SER A 6 -17.81 11.41 -18.52
N LEU A 7 -16.56 11.87 -18.72
CA LEU A 7 -15.92 12.98 -17.99
C LEU A 7 -15.63 12.70 -16.50
N ARG A 8 -14.41 12.22 -16.22
CA ARG A 8 -13.73 12.50 -14.94
C ARG A 8 -12.69 13.59 -15.15
N GLY A 9 -12.85 14.67 -14.41
CA GLY A 9 -12.00 15.85 -14.43
C GLY A 9 -10.58 15.56 -13.94
N LYS A 10 -9.63 16.15 -14.66
CA LYS A 10 -8.20 16.20 -14.33
C LYS A 10 -7.98 17.28 -13.26
N ILE A 11 -7.20 16.94 -12.22
CA ILE A 11 -6.42 17.91 -11.45
C ILE A 11 -4.95 17.61 -11.70
N LEU A 12 -4.23 18.64 -12.10
CA LEU A 12 -2.83 18.67 -12.52
C LEU A 12 -1.90 18.60 -11.30
N ILE A 13 -0.89 17.72 -11.33
CA ILE A 13 0.35 17.89 -10.56
C ILE A 13 1.54 17.67 -11.50
N ASN A 14 2.44 18.65 -11.45
CA ASN A 14 3.61 18.84 -12.29
C ASN A 14 4.65 17.70 -12.16
N LYS A 15 5.27 17.38 -13.29
CA LYS A 15 6.49 16.60 -13.40
C LYS A 15 7.69 17.53 -13.24
N ASP A 16 8.65 17.16 -12.39
CA ASP A 16 10.06 17.47 -12.58
C ASP A 16 10.88 16.25 -12.12
N PHE A 17 11.20 15.39 -13.08
CA PHE A 17 12.20 14.33 -12.93
C PHE A 17 13.51 14.84 -13.54
N SER A 18 14.49 15.14 -12.69
CA SER A 18 15.87 15.34 -13.10
C SER A 18 16.63 14.01 -13.11
N CYS A 19 17.30 13.77 -14.22
CA CYS A 19 18.13 12.63 -14.53
C CYS A 19 19.45 12.67 -13.72
N SER A 20 19.88 11.53 -13.16
CA SER A 20 21.30 11.30 -12.85
C SER A 20 21.66 9.84 -13.07
N GLN A 21 22.72 9.65 -13.84
CA GLN A 21 23.27 8.40 -14.34
C GLN A 21 23.78 7.48 -13.22
N SER A 22 23.46 6.19 -13.29
CA SER A 22 24.22 5.15 -12.60
C SER A 22 25.11 4.42 -13.59
N ARG A 23 26.41 4.50 -13.34
CA ARG A 23 27.44 3.69 -14.00
C ARG A 23 27.34 2.25 -13.51
N PHE A 24 27.44 1.32 -14.45
CA PHE A 24 27.65 -0.09 -14.18
C PHE A 24 29.04 -0.29 -13.58
N ASP A 25 29.10 -0.98 -12.44
CA ASP A 25 30.31 -1.67 -11.98
C ASP A 25 29.96 -3.06 -11.45
N VAL A 26 30.96 -3.92 -11.54
CA VAL A 26 30.91 -5.36 -11.73
C VAL A 26 30.59 -6.14 -10.44
N PHE A 27 29.65 -7.08 -10.54
CA PHE A 27 29.37 -8.08 -9.53
C PHE A 27 30.52 -9.09 -9.41
N ILE A 28 31.04 -9.29 -8.20
CA ILE A 28 31.77 -10.50 -7.82
C ILE A 28 30.95 -11.24 -6.77
N PHE A 29 30.29 -12.32 -7.18
CA PHE A 29 29.91 -13.42 -6.29
C PHE A 29 29.99 -14.74 -7.07
N SER A 30 30.70 -15.72 -6.51
CA SER A 30 30.70 -17.13 -6.94
C SER A 30 31.22 -18.00 -5.79
N PRO A 31 30.99 -19.33 -5.78
CA PRO A 31 30.21 -20.18 -6.71
C PRO A 31 29.12 -21.00 -5.96
N THR A 32 27.99 -21.42 -6.53
CA THR A 32 27.82 -22.38 -7.63
C THR A 32 26.38 -22.34 -8.17
N MET A 33 26.18 -21.84 -9.39
CA MET A 33 25.12 -22.34 -10.29
C MET A 33 25.47 -21.92 -11.72
N LYS A 34 25.64 -22.91 -12.60
CA LYS A 34 26.00 -22.73 -14.00
C LYS A 34 24.76 -22.32 -14.79
N PHE A 35 24.76 -21.13 -15.39
CA PHE A 35 23.84 -20.77 -16.46
C PHE A 35 24.65 -20.34 -17.67
N THR A 36 24.80 -21.27 -18.62
CA THR A 36 25.35 -21.01 -19.93
C THR A 36 24.18 -20.67 -20.84
N HIS A 37 24.11 -19.45 -21.35
CA HIS A 37 23.80 -19.12 -22.76
C HIS A 37 23.96 -17.61 -22.98
N PHE A 38 25.01 -17.29 -23.72
CA PHE A 38 25.27 -16.01 -24.37
C PHE A 38 24.18 -15.73 -25.41
N LEU A 39 23.62 -14.52 -25.43
CA LEU A 39 22.91 -14.01 -26.60
C LEU A 39 23.71 -12.82 -27.15
N THR A 40 24.43 -13.09 -28.23
CA THR A 40 25.03 -12.08 -29.11
C THR A 40 23.92 -11.30 -29.79
N LEU A 41 23.80 -10.00 -29.49
CA LEU A 41 22.96 -9.09 -30.24
C LEU A 41 23.78 -8.51 -31.40
N THR A 42 23.48 -8.95 -32.62
CA THR A 42 24.06 -8.41 -33.85
C THR A 42 23.46 -7.03 -34.11
N ALA A 43 24.23 -5.96 -33.87
CA ALA A 43 23.86 -4.61 -34.28
C ALA A 43 24.10 -4.45 -35.79
N ALA A 44 23.03 -4.39 -36.59
CA ALA A 44 23.12 -4.01 -37.99
C ALA A 44 23.28 -2.48 -38.08
N THR A 45 24.50 -2.03 -38.40
CA THR A 45 24.84 -0.64 -38.70
C THR A 45 24.27 -0.25 -40.07
N LEU A 46 23.30 0.67 -40.10
CA LEU A 46 22.98 1.44 -41.31
C LEU A 46 23.82 2.72 -41.28
N ALA A 47 24.83 2.78 -42.14
CA ALA A 47 25.64 3.96 -42.38
C ALA A 47 24.90 4.92 -43.32
N THR A 48 24.64 6.15 -42.86
CA THR A 48 24.26 7.28 -43.72
C THR A 48 25.46 8.22 -43.86
N THR A 49 25.90 8.38 -45.10
CA THR A 49 26.94 9.32 -45.51
C THR A 49 26.40 10.75 -45.46
N ALA A 50 27.02 11.61 -44.66
CA ALA A 50 26.76 13.05 -44.63
C ALA A 50 27.61 13.73 -45.72
N SER A 51 26.97 14.35 -46.73
CA SER A 51 27.59 15.39 -47.56
C SER A 51 27.12 16.75 -47.07
N ALA A 52 28.07 17.58 -46.66
CA ALA A 52 27.85 18.96 -46.29
C ALA A 52 27.58 19.80 -47.56
N GLN A 53 26.49 20.57 -47.57
CA GLN A 53 26.27 21.63 -48.54
C GLN A 53 25.80 22.92 -47.83
N THR A 54 26.46 23.98 -48.27
CA THR A 54 26.55 25.33 -47.73
C THR A 54 25.20 26.06 -47.67
N ALA A 55 25.01 26.85 -46.62
CA ALA A 55 23.82 27.66 -46.37
C ALA A 55 23.68 28.87 -47.31
N ALA A 56 22.43 29.17 -47.69
CA ALA A 56 21.97 30.49 -48.11
C ALA A 56 20.56 30.75 -47.52
N PRO A 57 20.22 32.00 -47.15
CA PRO A 57 19.05 32.31 -46.33
C PRO A 57 17.80 32.62 -47.17
N GLY A 58 16.66 32.09 -46.73
CA GLY A 58 15.33 32.56 -47.16
C GLY A 58 14.49 31.51 -47.88
N ALA A 59 13.68 30.75 -47.13
CA ALA A 59 12.37 30.24 -47.54
C ALA A 59 11.76 29.44 -46.37
N THR A 60 10.60 29.91 -45.89
CA THR A 60 9.49 29.13 -45.29
C THR A 60 9.84 27.91 -44.44
N GLU A 61 9.62 28.02 -43.12
CA GLU A 61 9.44 26.89 -42.21
C GLU A 61 8.37 25.93 -42.76
N SER A 62 8.82 24.82 -43.33
CA SER A 62 8.01 23.63 -43.53
C SER A 62 8.17 22.77 -42.27
N PRO A 63 7.07 22.29 -41.64
CA PRO A 63 7.17 21.54 -40.40
C PRO A 63 7.94 20.24 -40.64
N ALA A 64 8.85 19.92 -39.71
CA ALA A 64 9.62 18.68 -39.70
C ALA A 64 8.68 17.47 -39.88
N PRO A 65 9.01 16.50 -40.76
CA PRO A 65 8.19 15.31 -40.91
C PRO A 65 8.18 14.55 -39.59
N GLU A 66 7.02 14.49 -38.93
CA GLU A 66 6.77 13.56 -37.85
C GLU A 66 7.07 12.15 -38.37
N HIS A 67 8.16 11.54 -37.88
CA HIS A 67 8.45 10.13 -38.14
C HIS A 67 7.41 9.25 -37.45
N LYS A 68 6.24 9.11 -38.08
CA LYS A 68 5.28 8.05 -37.72
C LYS A 68 5.87 6.73 -38.20
N VAL A 69 6.37 5.95 -37.27
CA VAL A 69 6.78 4.56 -37.53
C VAL A 69 5.52 3.79 -37.92
N ILE A 70 5.36 3.47 -39.21
CA ILE A 70 4.27 2.65 -39.72
C ILE A 70 4.78 1.21 -39.76
N LEU A 71 4.34 0.41 -38.80
CA LEU A 71 4.62 -1.02 -38.77
C LEU A 71 3.71 -1.74 -39.76
N THR A 72 4.28 -2.61 -40.59
CA THR A 72 3.49 -3.55 -41.42
C THR A 72 2.76 -4.56 -40.52
N PRO A 73 1.64 -5.16 -40.95
CA PRO A 73 0.94 -6.17 -40.16
C PRO A 73 1.83 -7.34 -39.71
N THR A 74 2.78 -7.75 -40.55
CA THR A 74 3.76 -8.79 -40.23
C THR A 74 4.74 -8.33 -39.15
N GLN A 75 5.24 -7.08 -39.22
CA GLN A 75 6.10 -6.51 -38.19
C GLN A 75 5.37 -6.35 -36.86
N THR A 76 4.10 -5.92 -36.88
CA THR A 76 3.25 -5.81 -35.69
C THR A 76 3.08 -7.17 -35.01
N THR A 77 2.71 -8.21 -35.76
CA THR A 77 2.55 -9.57 -35.21
C THR A 77 3.86 -10.10 -34.62
N HIS A 78 4.99 -9.88 -35.30
CA HIS A 78 6.30 -10.29 -34.79
C HIS A 78 6.66 -9.55 -33.49
N ILE A 79 6.46 -8.23 -33.45
CA ILE A 79 6.73 -7.40 -32.26
C ILE A 79 5.85 -7.84 -31.09
N LEU A 80 4.54 -8.05 -31.30
CA LEU A 80 3.64 -8.52 -30.24
C LEU A 80 4.08 -9.89 -29.68
N LYS A 81 4.54 -10.81 -30.54
CA LYS A 81 5.04 -12.11 -30.12
C LYS A 81 6.35 -12.00 -29.32
N GLU A 82 7.26 -11.13 -29.73
CA GLU A 82 8.49 -10.87 -28.96
C GLU A 82 8.18 -10.16 -27.63
N LEU A 83 7.21 -9.24 -27.60
CA LEU A 83 6.74 -8.60 -26.38
C LEU A 83 6.16 -9.64 -25.40
N GLU A 84 5.32 -10.56 -25.85
CA GLU A 84 4.78 -11.64 -25.02
C GLU A 84 5.90 -12.51 -24.40
N LYS A 85 6.94 -12.81 -25.19
CA LYS A 85 8.11 -13.54 -24.70
C LYS A 85 8.89 -12.75 -23.66
N VAL A 86 9.10 -11.45 -23.88
CA VAL A 86 9.77 -10.55 -22.93
C VAL A 86 8.94 -10.42 -21.64
N GLU A 87 7.63 -10.22 -21.74
CA GLU A 87 6.71 -10.19 -20.60
C GLU A 87 6.79 -11.50 -19.78
N SER A 88 6.80 -12.65 -20.45
CA SER A 88 6.96 -13.95 -19.79
C SER A 88 8.31 -14.08 -19.07
N GLN A 89 9.40 -13.59 -19.68
CA GLN A 89 10.73 -13.61 -19.07
C GLN A 89 10.82 -12.67 -17.87
N ILE A 90 10.27 -11.46 -17.98
CA ILE A 90 10.19 -10.49 -16.89
C ILE A 90 9.38 -11.07 -15.73
N GLY A 91 8.21 -11.65 -16.01
CA GLY A 91 7.36 -12.29 -15.00
C GLY A 91 8.07 -13.41 -14.25
N LYS A 92 8.81 -14.29 -14.96
CA LYS A 92 9.61 -15.36 -14.36
C LYS A 92 10.76 -14.82 -13.50
N GLY A 93 11.46 -13.79 -13.98
CA GLY A 93 12.53 -13.13 -13.23
C GLY A 93 12.02 -12.55 -11.92
N ARG A 94 10.92 -11.78 -11.98
CA ARG A 94 10.25 -11.20 -10.80
C ARG A 94 9.80 -12.29 -9.83
N GLY A 95 9.11 -13.33 -10.32
CA GLY A 95 8.65 -14.44 -9.50
C GLY A 95 9.78 -15.17 -8.79
N SER A 96 10.94 -15.31 -9.43
CA SER A 96 12.13 -15.90 -8.80
C SER A 96 12.70 -15.03 -7.68
N ILE A 97 12.77 -13.71 -7.87
CA ILE A 97 13.24 -12.76 -6.85
C ILE A 97 12.32 -12.77 -5.64
N PHE A 98 11.00 -12.63 -5.87
CA PHE A 98 10.00 -12.69 -4.81
C PHE A 98 9.98 -14.04 -4.10
N GLY A 99 10.07 -15.15 -4.82
CA GLY A 99 10.11 -16.48 -4.24
C GLY A 99 11.30 -16.67 -3.29
N ALA A 100 12.49 -16.23 -3.71
CA ALA A 100 13.70 -16.30 -2.89
C ALA A 100 13.62 -15.41 -1.64
N ALA A 101 13.15 -14.17 -1.79
CA ALA A 101 12.98 -13.24 -0.68
C ALA A 101 11.94 -13.74 0.33
N VAL A 102 10.77 -14.20 -0.14
CA VAL A 102 9.71 -14.75 0.72
C VAL A 102 10.19 -15.97 1.50
N ALA A 103 10.97 -16.86 0.89
CA ALA A 103 11.55 -18.00 1.59
C ALA A 103 12.45 -17.54 2.76
N LYS A 104 13.34 -16.58 2.50
CA LYS A 104 14.23 -16.00 3.53
C LYS A 104 13.48 -15.27 4.62
N PHE A 105 12.44 -14.52 4.27
CA PHE A 105 11.63 -13.80 5.26
C PHE A 105 10.83 -14.76 6.13
N ARG A 106 10.31 -15.86 5.57
CA ARG A 106 9.66 -16.92 6.36
C ARG A 106 10.61 -17.62 7.32
N GLU A 107 11.86 -17.86 6.93
CA GLU A 107 12.90 -18.33 7.85
C GLU A 107 13.13 -17.32 8.99
N GLY A 108 13.24 -16.03 8.67
CA GLY A 108 13.40 -14.96 9.65
C GLY A 108 12.21 -14.84 10.62
N MET A 109 10.99 -15.09 10.16
CA MET A 109 9.78 -15.06 10.98
C MET A 109 9.61 -16.26 11.92
N ALA A 110 10.45 -17.30 11.81
CA ALA A 110 10.28 -18.51 12.61
C ALA A 110 10.48 -18.28 14.12
N SER A 111 11.24 -17.25 14.51
CA SER A 111 11.46 -16.89 15.91
C SER A 111 11.99 -15.45 16.06
N PRO A 112 11.89 -14.84 17.25
CA PRO A 112 12.50 -13.53 17.53
C PRO A 112 14.01 -13.49 17.26
N ALA A 113 14.72 -14.59 17.53
CA ALA A 113 16.15 -14.72 17.28
C ALA A 113 16.46 -14.77 15.77
N ALA A 114 15.66 -15.50 14.99
CA ALA A 114 15.82 -15.57 13.54
C ALA A 114 15.54 -14.21 12.88
N ALA A 115 14.52 -13.48 13.35
CA ALA A 115 14.20 -12.14 12.84
C ALA A 115 15.33 -11.15 13.12
N MET A 116 15.90 -11.20 14.33
CA MET A 116 17.06 -10.37 14.69
C MET A 116 18.30 -10.71 13.88
N ALA A 117 18.59 -12.00 13.67
CA ALA A 117 19.73 -12.43 12.86
C ALA A 117 19.60 -11.92 11.42
N LEU A 118 18.43 -12.11 10.80
CA LEU A 118 18.15 -11.62 9.45
C LEU A 118 18.23 -10.09 9.38
N TYR A 119 17.71 -9.38 10.39
CA TYR A 119 17.81 -7.92 10.46
C TYR A 119 19.27 -7.45 10.48
N LEU A 120 20.12 -8.07 11.30
CA LEU A 120 21.54 -7.72 11.37
C LEU A 120 22.25 -7.99 10.05
N ASP A 121 21.94 -9.09 9.37
CA ASP A 121 22.51 -9.40 8.06
C ASP A 121 22.10 -8.36 7.01
N CYS A 122 20.81 -8.01 6.95
CA CYS A 122 20.30 -6.99 6.02
C CYS A 122 20.87 -5.60 6.34
N TYR A 123 20.89 -5.22 7.61
CA TYR A 123 21.41 -3.93 8.06
C TYR A 123 22.90 -3.79 7.75
N LYS A 124 23.68 -4.85 8.01
CA LYS A 124 25.10 -4.88 7.67
C LYS A 124 25.31 -4.71 6.17
N LEU A 125 24.55 -5.45 5.36
CA LEU A 125 24.65 -5.38 3.91
C LEU A 125 24.43 -3.95 3.40
N GLU A 126 23.35 -3.30 3.84
CA GLU A 126 22.97 -1.96 3.36
C GLU A 126 23.86 -0.83 3.89
N HIS A 127 24.17 -0.87 5.19
CA HIS A 127 24.80 0.27 5.85
C HIS A 127 26.30 0.16 5.95
N PHE A 128 26.88 -1.02 5.71
CA PHE A 128 28.32 -1.26 5.79
C PHE A 128 28.89 -1.86 4.52
N ASP A 129 28.43 -3.06 4.13
CA ASP A 129 29.07 -3.81 3.04
C ASP A 129 28.93 -3.08 1.70
N ARG A 130 27.71 -2.62 1.34
CA ARG A 130 27.48 -1.80 0.12
C ARG A 130 28.20 -0.45 0.13
N LYS A 131 28.61 0.03 1.31
CA LYS A 131 29.37 1.28 1.49
C LYS A 131 30.88 1.03 1.65
N ASN A 132 31.34 -0.21 1.50
CA ASN A 132 32.73 -0.63 1.69
C ASN A 132 33.30 -0.24 3.07
N LEU A 133 32.46 -0.24 4.11
CA LEU A 133 32.90 -0.04 5.49
C LEU A 133 33.47 -1.32 6.09
N LYS A 134 34.25 -1.19 7.17
CA LYS A 134 34.95 -2.33 7.77
C LYS A 134 34.04 -3.10 8.72
N GLN A 135 34.34 -4.38 8.89
CA GLN A 135 33.71 -5.22 9.91
C GLN A 135 33.82 -4.60 11.32
N ALA A 136 34.93 -3.92 11.63
CA ALA A 136 35.11 -3.24 12.92
C ALA A 136 34.05 -2.15 13.15
N ASP A 137 33.72 -1.36 12.11
CA ASP A 137 32.72 -0.29 12.19
C ASP A 137 31.32 -0.87 12.51
N PHE A 138 31.00 -2.02 11.90
CA PHE A 138 29.76 -2.74 12.19
C PHE A 138 29.72 -3.28 13.62
N MET A 139 30.81 -3.85 14.12
CA MET A 139 30.88 -4.34 15.50
C MET A 139 30.75 -3.18 16.51
N ASP A 140 31.37 -2.04 16.23
CA ASP A 140 31.24 -0.83 17.04
C ASP A 140 29.80 -0.31 17.06
N TRP A 141 29.13 -0.26 15.91
CA TRP A 141 27.71 0.08 15.83
C TRP A 141 26.85 -0.92 16.60
N ARG A 142 27.09 -2.22 16.44
CA ARG A 142 26.34 -3.28 17.12
C ARG A 142 26.47 -3.15 18.63
N ASN A 143 27.67 -2.89 19.14
CA ASN A 143 27.93 -2.66 20.56
C ASN A 143 27.20 -1.41 21.07
N LYS A 144 27.20 -0.31 20.30
CA LYS A 144 26.47 0.92 20.66
C LYS A 144 24.95 0.74 20.68
N ASN A 145 24.42 -0.20 19.90
CA ASN A 145 22.99 -0.47 19.79
C ASN A 145 22.54 -1.72 20.59
N GLU A 146 23.42 -2.30 21.40
CA GLU A 146 23.18 -3.59 22.07
C GLU A 146 21.87 -3.61 22.88
N ALA A 147 21.54 -2.51 23.56
CA ALA A 147 20.30 -2.38 24.33
C ALA A 147 19.05 -2.58 23.46
N LYS A 148 19.00 -1.92 22.29
CA LYS A 148 17.92 -2.08 21.31
C LYS A 148 17.90 -3.48 20.70
N LEU A 149 19.08 -4.03 20.38
CA LEU A 149 19.17 -5.35 19.74
C LEU A 149 18.78 -6.51 20.69
N LYS A 150 18.86 -6.29 22.01
CA LYS A 150 18.40 -7.26 23.02
C LYS A 150 16.93 -7.09 23.40
N ASP A 151 16.32 -5.96 23.04
CA ASP A 151 14.93 -5.63 23.33
C ASP A 151 13.95 -6.63 22.68
N GLU A 152 13.08 -7.24 23.48
CA GLU A 152 12.15 -8.26 23.00
C GLU A 152 11.03 -7.65 22.14
N ASP A 153 10.60 -6.43 22.45
CA ASP A 153 9.60 -5.71 21.68
C ASP A 153 10.13 -5.34 20.30
N PHE A 154 11.38 -4.90 20.20
CA PHE A 154 12.03 -4.66 18.91
C PHE A 154 12.12 -5.95 18.06
N LYS A 155 12.50 -7.09 18.65
CA LYS A 155 12.50 -8.38 17.92
C LYS A 155 11.12 -8.76 17.44
N LYS A 156 10.09 -8.56 18.27
CA LYS A 156 8.69 -8.81 17.91
C LYS A 156 8.22 -7.86 16.80
N ALA A 157 8.64 -6.61 16.83
CA ALA A 157 8.36 -5.63 15.79
C ALA A 157 8.95 -6.06 14.44
N LEU A 158 10.19 -6.55 14.43
CA LEU A 158 10.85 -7.07 13.22
C LEU A 158 10.10 -8.28 12.64
N MET A 159 9.63 -9.20 13.50
CA MET A 159 8.82 -10.34 13.04
C MET A 159 7.52 -9.87 12.37
N LEU A 160 6.81 -8.92 12.97
CA LEU A 160 5.58 -8.37 12.42
C LEU A 160 5.84 -7.58 11.12
N GLN A 161 6.96 -6.86 11.04
CA GLN A 161 7.37 -6.17 9.82
C GLN A 161 7.66 -7.15 8.68
N LEU A 162 8.38 -8.24 8.95
CA LEU A 162 8.62 -9.32 7.97
C LEU A 162 7.32 -9.98 7.52
N GLU A 163 6.38 -10.21 8.44
CA GLU A 163 5.09 -10.80 8.10
C GLU A 163 4.30 -9.94 7.13
N TYR A 164 4.21 -8.64 7.44
CA TYR A 164 3.54 -7.70 6.56
C TYR A 164 4.26 -7.53 5.21
N LEU A 165 5.60 -7.59 5.20
CA LEU A 165 6.39 -7.56 3.98
C LEU A 165 6.11 -8.78 3.09
N VAL A 166 5.97 -9.98 3.67
CA VAL A 166 5.58 -11.18 2.91
C VAL A 166 4.19 -11.02 2.31
N LEU A 167 3.21 -10.50 3.06
CA LEU A 167 1.87 -10.22 2.54
C LEU A 167 1.91 -9.18 1.41
N THR A 168 2.77 -8.16 1.56
CA THR A 168 2.99 -7.11 0.56
C THR A 168 3.59 -7.66 -0.74
N ILE A 169 4.52 -8.60 -0.66
CA ILE A 169 5.09 -9.29 -1.84
C ILE A 169 4.00 -10.12 -2.52
N GLN A 170 3.24 -10.90 -1.75
CA GLN A 170 2.14 -11.73 -2.29
C GLN A 170 1.06 -10.89 -2.98
N ALA A 171 0.81 -9.68 -2.49
CA ALA A 171 -0.13 -8.76 -3.09
C ALA A 171 0.32 -8.21 -4.45
N GLN A 172 1.61 -8.25 -4.81
CA GLN A 172 2.08 -7.73 -6.10
C GLN A 172 1.59 -8.55 -7.30
N ASP A 173 1.21 -9.81 -7.08
CA ASP A 173 0.72 -10.71 -8.14
C ASP A 173 -0.82 -10.76 -8.18
N ILE A 174 -1.51 -9.95 -7.38
CA ILE A 174 -2.98 -9.91 -7.34
C ILE A 174 -3.47 -8.70 -8.13
N ASP A 175 -4.18 -8.93 -9.22
CA ASP A 175 -4.74 -7.90 -10.11
C ASP A 175 -6.25 -7.72 -9.97
N GLU A 176 -6.92 -8.63 -9.27
CA GLU A 176 -8.38 -8.65 -9.12
C GLU A 176 -8.80 -8.70 -7.64
N PRO A 177 -9.87 -7.97 -7.25
CA PRO A 177 -10.37 -7.99 -5.88
C PRO A 177 -10.73 -9.38 -5.35
N LYS A 178 -11.23 -10.29 -6.20
CA LYS A 178 -11.57 -11.66 -5.80
C LYS A 178 -10.35 -12.48 -5.39
N LYS A 179 -9.19 -12.25 -6.04
CA LYS A 179 -7.94 -12.97 -5.76
C LYS A 179 -7.31 -12.55 -4.42
N LEU A 180 -7.72 -11.41 -3.85
CA LEU A 180 -7.36 -11.00 -2.49
C LEU A 180 -7.85 -11.98 -1.41
N ALA A 181 -8.81 -12.86 -1.73
CA ALA A 181 -9.25 -13.95 -0.85
C ALA A 181 -8.10 -14.77 -0.27
N SER A 182 -7.01 -14.92 -1.03
CA SER A 182 -5.82 -15.67 -0.63
C SER A 182 -5.00 -15.03 0.50
N ILE A 183 -5.10 -13.70 0.68
CA ILE A 183 -4.31 -12.94 1.67
C ILE A 183 -5.16 -12.25 2.74
N VAL A 184 -6.45 -12.00 2.50
CA VAL A 184 -7.32 -11.28 3.44
C VAL A 184 -7.38 -11.92 4.84
N PRO A 185 -7.54 -13.25 5.01
CA PRO A 185 -7.50 -13.86 6.33
C PRO A 185 -6.17 -13.63 7.06
N ALA A 186 -5.07 -13.64 6.31
CA ALA A 186 -3.74 -13.39 6.87
C ALA A 186 -3.56 -11.91 7.25
N LEU A 187 -4.11 -10.96 6.48
CA LEU A 187 -4.14 -9.54 6.86
C LEU A 187 -4.95 -9.30 8.14
N GLN A 188 -6.14 -9.91 8.26
CA GLN A 188 -6.96 -9.80 9.47
C GLN A 188 -6.24 -10.38 10.70
N ALA A 189 -5.61 -11.54 10.55
CA ALA A 189 -4.81 -12.16 11.62
C ALA A 189 -3.58 -11.31 11.99
N PHE A 190 -2.91 -10.73 10.99
CA PHE A 190 -1.80 -9.81 11.19
C PHE A 190 -2.24 -8.58 12.00
N LEU A 191 -3.34 -7.93 11.62
CA LEU A 191 -3.88 -6.77 12.34
C LEU A 191 -4.18 -7.10 13.80
N GLY A 192 -4.81 -8.26 14.07
CA GLY A 192 -5.04 -8.73 15.43
C GLY A 192 -3.75 -8.87 16.24
N LYS A 193 -2.71 -9.49 15.65
CA LYS A 193 -1.39 -9.62 16.29
C LYS A 193 -0.71 -8.28 16.52
N ALA A 194 -0.78 -7.34 15.57
CA ALA A 194 -0.20 -6.02 15.68
C ALA A 194 -0.87 -5.20 16.80
N VAL A 195 -2.21 -5.22 16.87
CA VAL A 195 -2.97 -4.56 17.96
C VAL A 195 -2.58 -5.14 19.32
N ILE A 196 -2.54 -6.47 19.46
CA ILE A 196 -2.14 -7.14 20.70
C ILE A 196 -0.69 -6.78 21.08
N ALA A 197 0.21 -6.70 20.09
CA ALA A 197 1.59 -6.32 20.34
C ALA A 197 1.69 -4.91 20.90
N ILE A 198 1.00 -3.93 20.30
CA ILE A 198 0.97 -2.54 20.76
C ILE A 198 0.41 -2.45 22.18
N GLN A 199 -0.75 -3.08 22.43
CA GLN A 199 -1.36 -3.11 23.77
C GLN A 199 -0.46 -3.75 24.83
N GLY A 200 0.38 -4.71 24.41
CA GLY A 200 1.35 -5.37 25.29
C GLY A 200 2.48 -4.46 25.77
N THR A 201 2.83 -3.44 24.99
CA THR A 201 3.92 -2.48 25.30
C THR A 201 3.48 -1.31 26.18
N THR A 202 2.18 -1.00 26.17
CA THR A 202 1.60 0.15 26.87
C THR A 202 0.96 -0.27 28.19
N ALA A 203 1.31 0.38 29.29
CA ALA A 203 0.67 0.20 30.59
C ALA A 203 -0.03 1.50 31.01
N HIS A 204 -1.31 1.44 31.37
CA HIS A 204 -1.99 2.58 31.98
C HIS A 204 -1.72 2.57 33.50
N SER A 205 -1.12 3.65 34.00
CA SER A 205 -0.94 3.86 35.43
C SER A 205 -2.29 4.08 36.15
N ALA A 206 -2.31 4.01 37.48
CA ALA A 206 -3.52 4.24 38.28
C ALA A 206 -4.15 5.63 38.08
N SER A 207 -3.41 6.61 37.54
CA SER A 207 -3.92 7.94 37.17
C SER A 207 -4.47 8.01 35.74
N GLY A 208 -4.43 6.91 34.98
CA GLY A 208 -4.83 6.85 33.58
C GLY A 208 -3.75 7.26 32.58
N ALA A 209 -2.58 7.72 33.03
CA ALA A 209 -1.46 8.08 32.15
C ALA A 209 -0.84 6.83 31.51
N VAL A 210 -0.49 6.92 30.21
CA VAL A 210 0.25 5.88 29.49
C VAL A 210 1.70 5.88 29.97
N THR A 211 2.18 4.71 30.35
CA THR A 211 3.56 4.45 30.74
C THR A 211 4.05 3.26 29.94
N ASP A 212 5.33 3.28 29.54
CA ASP A 212 5.93 2.09 28.96
C ASP A 212 6.00 1.00 30.03
N LYS A 213 5.55 -0.20 29.69
CA LYS A 213 5.42 -1.30 30.66
C LYS A 213 6.76 -1.69 31.31
N ASP A 214 7.87 -1.39 30.64
CA ASP A 214 9.24 -1.69 31.08
C ASP A 214 10.01 -0.47 31.60
N ALA A 215 9.35 0.65 31.88
CA ALA A 215 9.96 1.83 32.50
C ALA A 215 10.30 1.62 33.99
N LYS A 216 11.13 0.61 34.30
CA LYS A 216 11.80 0.48 35.60
C LYS A 216 12.93 1.50 35.69
N GLY A 217 12.60 2.68 36.24
CA GLY A 217 13.52 3.53 36.99
C GLY A 217 14.83 3.91 36.30
N GLY A 218 14.80 4.89 35.41
CA GLY A 218 16.02 5.48 34.87
C GLY A 218 15.74 6.75 34.08
N LYS A 219 15.87 7.90 34.73
CA LYS A 219 15.86 9.22 34.10
C LYS A 219 17.10 9.33 33.19
N LYS A 220 17.01 8.87 31.94
CA LYS A 220 18.03 9.13 30.90
C LYS A 220 17.63 10.36 30.11
N GLY A 221 18.36 11.45 30.34
CA GLY A 221 18.28 12.66 29.54
C GLY A 221 18.89 12.48 28.16
N GLY A 222 18.50 13.39 27.26
CA GLY A 222 19.26 13.73 26.06
C GLY A 222 19.12 12.75 24.89
N GLY A 223 17.99 12.84 24.18
CA GLY A 223 17.84 12.48 22.77
C GLY A 223 18.23 11.06 22.35
N ASN A 224 17.29 10.12 22.37
CA ASN A 224 17.14 9.08 21.35
C ASN A 224 15.85 8.27 21.63
N VAL A 225 15.23 7.80 20.56
CA VAL A 225 13.92 7.10 20.48
C VAL A 225 13.71 6.08 21.62
N PRO A 226 12.51 5.99 22.24
CA PRO A 226 12.25 5.04 23.32
C PRO A 226 12.51 3.59 22.86
N ALA A 227 13.26 2.83 23.67
CA ALA A 227 13.28 1.36 23.55
C ALA A 227 11.86 0.84 23.88
N GLY A 228 11.33 -0.08 23.06
CA GLY A 228 9.89 -0.40 22.99
C GLY A 228 9.22 -0.08 21.64
N ASP A 229 9.99 0.23 20.60
CA ASP A 229 9.54 0.84 19.35
C ASP A 229 8.85 -0.11 18.35
N ILE A 230 7.92 -0.97 18.84
CA ILE A 230 6.96 -1.69 17.98
C ILE A 230 6.23 -0.67 17.09
N LEU A 231 5.83 0.45 17.68
CA LEU A 231 5.08 1.48 17.01
C LEU A 231 5.86 2.15 15.88
N GLY A 232 7.11 2.59 16.12
CA GLY A 232 7.93 3.22 15.10
C GLY A 232 8.34 2.27 14.00
N THR A 233 8.67 1.02 14.33
CA THR A 233 9.01 -0.01 13.33
C THR A 233 7.81 -0.31 12.42
N LEU A 234 6.60 -0.47 12.98
CA LEU A 234 5.40 -0.83 12.20
C LEU A 234 4.68 0.38 11.59
N ARG A 235 5.07 1.61 11.92
CA ARG A 235 4.65 2.84 11.20
C ARG A 235 5.45 3.09 9.93
N GLN A 236 6.66 2.54 9.86
CA GLN A 236 7.49 2.66 8.66
C GLN A 236 6.93 1.81 7.52
N SER A 237 7.10 2.31 6.29
CA SER A 237 6.79 1.54 5.09
C SER A 237 7.66 0.29 5.03
N VAL A 238 7.05 -0.88 4.80
CA VAL A 238 7.83 -2.12 4.62
C VAL A 238 8.65 -2.13 3.34
N ALA A 239 8.24 -1.34 2.33
CA ALA A 239 9.01 -1.18 1.09
C ALA A 239 10.34 -0.44 1.32
N GLU A 240 10.44 0.34 2.39
CA GLU A 240 11.66 1.09 2.76
C GLU A 240 12.46 0.43 3.89
N SER A 241 12.02 -0.73 4.38
CA SER A 241 12.71 -1.47 5.43
C SER A 241 14.09 -1.94 4.99
N ASP A 242 14.99 -2.17 5.95
CA ASP A 242 16.31 -2.75 5.66
C ASP A 242 16.18 -4.12 4.97
N PHE A 243 15.11 -4.88 5.26
CA PHE A 243 14.79 -6.13 4.57
C PHE A 243 14.49 -5.92 3.08
N ALA A 244 13.65 -4.94 2.74
CA ALA A 244 13.33 -4.66 1.35
C ALA A 244 14.54 -4.15 0.55
N LYS A 245 15.35 -3.27 1.15
CA LYS A 245 16.56 -2.72 0.54
C LYS A 245 17.65 -3.77 0.30
N ALA A 246 17.88 -4.64 1.28
CA ALA A 246 18.84 -5.76 1.17
C ALA A 246 18.56 -6.68 -0.01
N TYR A 247 17.28 -6.90 -0.31
CA TYR A 247 16.82 -7.75 -1.41
C TYR A 247 16.42 -6.95 -2.67
N SER A 248 16.69 -5.64 -2.70
CA SER A 248 16.34 -4.72 -3.81
C SER A 248 14.86 -4.81 -4.22
N LEU A 249 13.97 -5.00 -3.26
CA LEU A 249 12.53 -5.17 -3.51
C LEU A 249 11.84 -3.84 -3.82
N GLU A 250 12.44 -2.72 -3.46
CA GLU A 250 11.93 -1.36 -3.73
C GLU A 250 11.61 -1.11 -5.21
N ASP A 251 12.35 -1.73 -6.12
CA ASP A 251 12.09 -1.63 -7.56
C ASP A 251 10.87 -2.43 -8.04
N PHE A 252 10.39 -3.37 -7.23
CA PHE A 252 9.33 -4.31 -7.59
C PHE A 252 8.04 -4.09 -6.79
N LEU A 253 8.12 -3.49 -5.60
CA LEU A 253 6.99 -3.16 -4.74
C LEU A 253 6.32 -1.84 -5.18
N LYS A 254 5.53 -1.90 -6.25
CA LYS A 254 5.00 -0.72 -6.96
C LYS A 254 3.48 -0.67 -7.08
N ARG A 255 2.77 -1.61 -6.48
CA ARG A 255 1.30 -1.61 -6.44
C ARG A 255 0.78 -0.33 -5.78
N GLU A 256 -0.01 0.47 -6.51
CA GLU A 256 -0.54 1.76 -6.04
C GLU A 256 -1.72 1.61 -5.08
N ASP A 257 -2.58 0.61 -5.33
CA ASP A 257 -3.74 0.26 -4.50
C ASP A 257 -3.36 -0.68 -3.34
N TRP A 258 -2.16 -0.51 -2.79
CA TRP A 258 -1.69 -1.28 -1.65
C TRP A 258 -1.19 -0.37 -0.54
N GLU A 259 -1.46 -0.77 0.70
CA GLU A 259 -0.96 -0.05 1.87
C GLU A 259 0.39 -0.64 2.31
N TYR A 260 1.45 0.16 2.27
CA TYR A 260 2.81 -0.29 2.64
C TYR A 260 3.12 -0.08 4.13
N GLN A 261 2.27 0.62 4.88
CA GLN A 261 2.43 0.83 6.31
C GLN A 261 1.65 -0.23 7.11
N PRO A 262 2.34 -1.11 7.87
CA PRO A 262 1.68 -2.18 8.61
C PRO A 262 0.62 -1.72 9.62
N LEU A 263 0.77 -0.53 10.21
CA LEU A 263 -0.21 0.02 11.17
C LEU A 263 -1.26 0.94 10.55
N SER A 264 -1.28 1.11 9.24
CA SER A 264 -2.36 1.83 8.57
C SER A 264 -3.59 0.91 8.46
N VAL A 265 -4.30 0.73 9.58
CA VAL A 265 -5.52 -0.09 9.65
C VAL A 265 -6.51 0.37 8.58
N ARG A 266 -6.75 1.68 8.49
CA ARG A 266 -7.61 2.27 7.45
C ARG A 266 -7.17 1.89 6.05
N GLY A 267 -5.88 2.06 5.71
CA GLY A 267 -5.37 1.74 4.38
C GLY A 267 -5.50 0.25 4.04
N ILE A 268 -5.16 -0.64 4.97
CA ILE A 268 -5.30 -2.09 4.81
C ILE A 268 -6.76 -2.47 4.52
N TYR A 269 -7.70 -1.91 5.29
CA TYR A 269 -9.12 -2.17 5.07
C TYR A 269 -9.62 -1.58 3.75
N SER A 270 -9.33 -0.31 3.46
CA SER A 270 -9.81 0.37 2.25
C SER A 270 -9.24 -0.21 0.96
N ASN A 271 -7.98 -0.63 0.97
CA ASN A 271 -7.27 -1.03 -0.25
C ASN A 271 -7.32 -2.54 -0.51
N ALA A 272 -7.46 -3.37 0.54
CA ALA A 272 -7.44 -4.83 0.39
C ALA A 272 -8.71 -5.51 0.92
N ILE A 273 -9.09 -5.28 2.18
CA ILE A 273 -10.17 -6.05 2.80
C ILE A 273 -11.53 -5.67 2.23
N PHE A 274 -11.90 -4.39 2.22
CA PHE A 274 -13.20 -3.95 1.72
C PHE A 274 -13.42 -4.25 0.24
N PRO A 275 -12.46 -4.05 -0.69
CA PRO A 275 -12.66 -4.44 -2.09
C PRO A 275 -12.99 -5.92 -2.25
N TYR A 276 -12.32 -6.81 -1.50
CA TYR A 276 -12.64 -8.24 -1.49
C TYR A 276 -14.05 -8.52 -0.96
N TYR A 277 -14.39 -7.99 0.21
CA TYR A 277 -15.70 -8.23 0.82
C TYR A 277 -16.83 -7.64 0.00
N LEU A 278 -16.63 -6.48 -0.62
CA LEU A 278 -17.61 -5.89 -1.52
C LEU A 278 -17.86 -6.79 -2.74
N ALA A 279 -16.80 -7.38 -3.32
CA ALA A 279 -16.92 -8.23 -4.51
C ALA A 279 -17.51 -9.62 -4.22
N GLU A 280 -17.15 -10.23 -3.08
CA GLU A 280 -17.43 -11.65 -2.81
C GLU A 280 -18.44 -11.88 -1.68
N LYS A 281 -18.48 -10.99 -0.69
CA LYS A 281 -19.21 -11.19 0.57
C LYS A 281 -19.84 -9.89 1.10
N PRO A 282 -20.66 -9.18 0.30
CA PRO A 282 -21.14 -7.85 0.66
C PRO A 282 -21.97 -7.85 1.96
N THR A 283 -22.65 -8.96 2.28
CA THR A 283 -23.40 -9.10 3.54
C THR A 283 -22.52 -9.15 4.79
N GLU A 284 -21.24 -9.55 4.67
CA GLU A 284 -20.26 -9.55 5.77
C GLU A 284 -19.53 -8.20 5.90
N LEU A 285 -19.67 -7.29 4.93
CA LEU A 285 -18.98 -6.00 4.89
C LEU A 285 -19.25 -5.10 6.12
N PRO A 286 -20.49 -5.00 6.66
CA PRO A 286 -20.72 -4.23 7.88
C PRO A 286 -19.89 -4.71 9.08
N ALA A 287 -19.72 -6.03 9.23
CA ALA A 287 -18.92 -6.61 10.31
C ALA A 287 -17.42 -6.35 10.12
N GLN A 288 -16.96 -6.21 8.87
CA GLN A 288 -15.58 -5.81 8.58
C GLN A 288 -15.33 -4.34 8.94
N TRP A 289 -16.30 -3.47 8.70
CA TRP A 289 -16.24 -2.10 9.21
C TRP A 289 -16.16 -2.04 10.73
N ASP A 290 -16.96 -2.84 11.44
CA ASP A 290 -16.87 -2.92 12.90
C ASP A 290 -15.50 -3.41 13.38
N SER A 291 -14.91 -4.37 12.66
CA SER A 291 -13.56 -4.86 12.93
C SER A 291 -12.50 -3.78 12.70
N ARG A 292 -12.62 -2.99 11.63
CA ARG A 292 -11.76 -1.82 11.36
C ARG A 292 -11.85 -0.80 12.50
N ILE A 293 -13.07 -0.37 12.84
CA ILE A 293 -13.32 0.62 13.89
C ILE A 293 -12.74 0.14 15.22
N SER A 294 -13.00 -1.13 15.58
CA SER A 294 -12.46 -1.73 16.81
C SER A 294 -10.94 -1.70 16.85
N ALA A 295 -10.27 -2.10 15.75
CA ALA A 295 -8.81 -2.09 15.67
C ALA A 295 -8.23 -0.66 15.76
N GLU A 296 -8.82 0.31 15.06
CA GLU A 296 -8.39 1.72 15.16
C GLU A 296 -8.54 2.26 16.58
N MET A 297 -9.70 2.01 17.21
CA MET A 297 -9.96 2.46 18.58
C MET A 297 -9.05 1.75 19.60
N ALA A 298 -8.75 0.47 19.40
CA ALA A 298 -7.84 -0.29 20.26
C ALA A 298 -6.41 0.26 20.21
N ILE A 299 -5.90 0.61 19.02
CA ILE A 299 -4.58 1.24 18.86
C ILE A 299 -4.60 2.63 19.53
N ARG A 300 -5.63 3.45 19.28
CA ARG A 300 -5.73 4.79 19.90
C ARG A 300 -5.78 4.69 21.42
N LYS A 301 -6.55 3.76 21.96
CA LYS A 301 -6.64 3.53 23.40
C LYS A 301 -5.30 3.16 24.00
N ALA A 302 -4.52 2.30 23.35
CA ALA A 302 -3.19 1.93 23.84
C ALA A 302 -2.23 3.13 23.90
N LEU A 303 -2.34 4.06 22.95
CA LEU A 303 -1.42 5.18 22.79
C LEU A 303 -1.80 6.46 23.55
N MET A 304 -2.99 6.52 24.14
CA MET A 304 -3.53 7.71 24.82
C MET A 304 -3.86 7.40 26.27
N SER A 305 -3.82 8.43 27.14
CA SER A 305 -4.36 8.25 28.49
C SER A 305 -5.85 7.93 28.44
N GLU A 306 -6.39 7.29 29.47
CA GLU A 306 -7.83 6.95 29.48
C GLU A 306 -8.70 8.20 29.33
N THR A 307 -8.32 9.32 29.95
CA THR A 307 -9.03 10.60 29.84
C THR A 307 -8.97 11.17 28.41
N GLU A 308 -7.79 11.20 27.80
CA GLU A 308 -7.64 11.66 26.41
C GLU A 308 -8.40 10.77 25.45
N PHE A 309 -8.37 9.46 25.67
CA PHE A 309 -9.11 8.51 24.85
C PHE A 309 -10.63 8.69 24.96
N VAL A 310 -11.15 8.93 26.17
CA VAL A 310 -12.57 9.22 26.37
C VAL A 310 -12.97 10.50 25.61
N GLU A 311 -12.15 11.56 25.64
CA GLU A 311 -12.42 12.77 24.88
C GLU A 311 -12.32 12.55 23.36
N TYR A 312 -11.25 11.90 22.91
CA TYR A 312 -11.06 11.51 21.51
C TYR A 312 -12.23 10.69 20.98
N SER A 313 -12.70 9.68 21.73
CA SER A 313 -13.77 8.79 21.30
C SER A 313 -15.13 9.48 21.12
N LYS A 314 -15.37 10.58 21.84
CA LYS A 314 -16.59 11.39 21.68
C LYS A 314 -16.66 12.12 20.33
N ASP A 315 -15.52 12.47 19.74
CA ASP A 315 -15.45 13.08 18.40
C ASP A 315 -15.22 12.01 17.31
N ALA A 316 -14.23 11.14 17.48
CA ALA A 316 -13.85 10.15 16.47
C ALA A 316 -14.90 9.05 16.27
N GLY A 317 -15.56 8.58 17.35
CA GLY A 317 -16.52 7.49 17.28
C GLY A 317 -17.69 7.79 16.34
N PRO A 318 -18.41 8.91 16.51
CA PRO A 318 -19.47 9.34 15.60
C PRO A 318 -19.01 9.51 14.14
N ARG A 319 -17.81 10.08 13.91
CA ARG A 319 -17.23 10.21 12.55
C ARG A 319 -17.01 8.85 11.89
N LEU A 320 -16.47 7.88 12.63
CA LEU A 320 -16.23 6.53 12.13
C LEU A 320 -17.53 5.78 11.82
N GLN A 321 -18.56 5.94 12.67
CA GLN A 321 -19.89 5.38 12.40
C GLN A 321 -20.54 6.03 11.18
N TRP A 322 -20.38 7.34 11.02
CA TRP A 322 -20.82 8.04 9.82
C TRP A 322 -20.11 7.53 8.56
N GLU A 323 -18.77 7.41 8.60
CA GLU A 323 -17.96 6.89 7.48
C GLU A 323 -18.41 5.47 7.07
N LYS A 324 -18.61 4.58 8.05
CA LYS A 324 -19.13 3.22 7.83
C LYS A 324 -20.47 3.27 7.09
N ASN A 325 -21.45 3.99 7.63
CA ASN A 325 -22.80 3.96 7.08
C ASN A 325 -22.87 4.65 5.71
N ASN A 326 -22.12 5.72 5.51
CA ASN A 326 -22.00 6.37 4.21
C ASN A 326 -21.44 5.40 3.16
N TYR A 327 -20.36 4.68 3.47
CA TYR A 327 -19.79 3.67 2.59
C TYR A 327 -20.79 2.55 2.26
N LEU A 328 -21.54 2.08 3.24
CA LEU A 328 -22.56 1.05 3.06
C LEU A 328 -23.69 1.51 2.13
N VAL A 329 -24.17 2.76 2.25
CA VAL A 329 -25.18 3.30 1.34
C VAL A 329 -24.62 3.50 -0.07
N GLU A 330 -23.42 4.07 -0.21
CA GLU A 330 -22.80 4.31 -1.52
C GLU A 330 -22.60 3.03 -2.35
N ASN A 331 -22.46 1.88 -1.67
CA ASN A 331 -22.27 0.58 -2.29
C ASN A 331 -23.55 -0.30 -2.29
N ASP A 332 -24.71 0.27 -1.93
CA ASP A 332 -26.00 -0.43 -1.83
C ASP A 332 -25.96 -1.68 -0.93
N VAL A 333 -25.12 -1.67 0.10
CA VAL A 333 -25.00 -2.77 1.06
C VAL A 333 -25.76 -2.40 2.32
N ASN A 334 -26.90 -3.07 2.56
CA ASN A 334 -27.72 -2.83 3.75
C ASN A 334 -28.14 -1.35 3.89
N ALA A 335 -28.38 -0.67 2.76
CA ALA A 335 -28.52 0.78 2.67
C ALA A 335 -29.64 1.35 3.55
N VAL A 336 -30.78 0.66 3.66
CA VAL A 336 -31.91 1.12 4.51
C VAL A 336 -31.52 1.18 5.99
N ASN A 337 -30.86 0.13 6.50
CA ASN A 337 -30.40 0.12 7.89
C ASN A 337 -29.25 1.12 8.10
N ALA A 338 -28.32 1.23 7.13
CA ALA A 338 -27.24 2.21 7.19
C ALA A 338 -27.79 3.66 7.23
N MET A 339 -28.83 3.99 6.46
CA MET A 339 -29.51 5.28 6.54
C MET A 339 -30.18 5.52 7.89
N ALA A 340 -30.82 4.50 8.47
CA ALA A 340 -31.40 4.59 9.81
C ALA A 340 -30.31 4.87 10.87
N ASP A 341 -29.15 4.21 10.75
CA ASP A 341 -28.01 4.43 11.64
C ASP A 341 -27.35 5.81 11.41
N MET A 342 -27.31 6.34 10.19
CA MET A 342 -26.89 7.73 9.92
C MET A 342 -27.78 8.74 10.63
N LEU A 343 -29.11 8.57 10.57
CA LEU A 343 -30.06 9.41 11.30
C LEU A 343 -29.83 9.32 12.80
N LYS A 344 -29.58 8.11 13.33
CA LYS A 344 -29.27 7.89 14.73
C LYS A 344 -28.00 8.62 15.17
N VAL A 345 -26.95 8.65 14.34
CA VAL A 345 -25.73 9.43 14.62
C VAL A 345 -26.07 10.91 14.81
N ILE A 346 -26.85 11.50 13.90
CA ILE A 346 -27.26 12.92 13.98
C ILE A 346 -28.09 13.19 15.24
N GLN A 347 -29.04 12.30 15.57
CA GLN A 347 -29.90 12.44 16.75
C GLN A 347 -29.14 12.28 18.07
N THR A 348 -28.15 11.39 18.11
CA THR A 348 -27.38 11.09 19.33
C THR A 348 -26.33 12.18 19.60
N TYR A 349 -25.79 12.79 18.54
CA TYR A 349 -24.69 13.76 18.64
C TYR A 349 -25.02 15.13 18.02
N PRO A 350 -26.09 15.82 18.48
CA PRO A 350 -26.55 17.07 17.86
C PRO A 350 -25.56 18.23 18.03
N SER A 351 -24.70 18.20 19.06
CA SER A 351 -23.70 19.24 19.33
C SER A 351 -22.32 18.93 18.74
N HIS A 352 -22.18 17.84 17.97
CA HIS A 352 -20.90 17.48 17.36
C HIS A 352 -20.50 18.50 16.28
N PRO A 353 -19.20 18.83 16.12
CA PRO A 353 -18.74 19.81 15.12
C PRO A 353 -19.24 19.53 13.69
N ASP A 354 -19.33 18.26 13.31
CA ASP A 354 -19.81 17.83 11.99
C ASP A 354 -21.33 17.65 11.88
N ALA A 355 -22.11 17.79 12.96
CA ALA A 355 -23.54 17.43 12.96
C ALA A 355 -24.33 18.15 11.85
N ASN A 356 -24.00 19.42 11.58
CA ASN A 356 -24.59 20.19 10.49
C ASN A 356 -24.19 19.66 9.10
N THR A 357 -22.96 19.21 8.93
CA THR A 357 -22.48 18.61 7.67
C THR A 357 -23.18 17.27 7.43
N TRP A 358 -23.27 16.42 8.45
CA TRP A 358 -24.00 15.15 8.40
C TRP A 358 -25.47 15.36 8.07
N LEU A 359 -26.13 16.33 8.70
CA LEU A 359 -27.54 16.64 8.42
C LEU A 359 -27.75 17.08 6.96
N LYS A 360 -26.84 17.89 6.40
CA LYS A 360 -26.91 18.31 4.99
C LYS A 360 -26.74 17.11 4.06
N ALA A 361 -25.68 16.32 4.27
CA ALA A 361 -25.41 15.12 3.47
C ALA A 361 -26.57 14.10 3.56
N PHE A 362 -27.16 13.90 4.74
CA PHE A 362 -28.31 13.02 4.91
C PHE A 362 -29.53 13.50 4.13
N ARG A 363 -29.81 14.81 4.13
CA ARG A 363 -30.93 15.39 3.36
C ARG A 363 -30.73 15.20 1.87
N GLU A 364 -29.51 15.37 1.36
CA GLU A 364 -29.18 15.12 -0.04
C GLU A 364 -29.34 13.65 -0.41
N LEU A 365 -28.84 12.75 0.45
CA LEU A 365 -28.98 11.31 0.29
C LEU A 365 -30.46 10.88 0.18
N VAL A 366 -31.30 11.34 1.11
CA VAL A 366 -32.74 11.01 1.12
C VAL A 366 -33.45 11.55 -0.12
N LYS A 367 -33.10 12.77 -0.57
CA LYS A 367 -33.66 13.35 -1.80
C LYS A 367 -33.33 12.47 -3.01
N ASN A 368 -32.06 12.09 -3.15
CA ASN A 368 -31.58 11.26 -4.25
C ASN A 368 -32.25 9.87 -4.28
N VAL A 369 -32.57 9.31 -3.11
CA VAL A 369 -33.28 8.02 -3.01
C VAL A 369 -34.78 8.18 -3.25
N SER A 370 -35.37 9.34 -2.93
CA SER A 370 -36.81 9.60 -3.06
C SER A 370 -37.27 10.01 -4.46
N GLU A 371 -36.36 10.52 -5.31
CA GLU A 371 -36.69 10.83 -6.70
C GLU A 371 -36.74 9.52 -7.50
N PRO A 372 -37.91 9.12 -8.05
CA PRO A 372 -37.98 7.95 -8.91
C PRO A 372 -37.05 8.18 -10.09
N GLY A 373 -36.15 7.22 -10.36
CA GLY A 373 -35.42 7.19 -11.61
C GLY A 373 -36.40 7.42 -12.75
N ALA A 374 -36.15 8.45 -13.56
CA ALA A 374 -36.96 8.77 -14.72
C ALA A 374 -37.14 7.49 -15.53
N VAL A 375 -38.33 6.89 -15.44
CA VAL A 375 -38.77 5.87 -16.38
C VAL A 375 -38.62 6.54 -17.75
N PRO A 376 -37.82 6.01 -18.69
CA PRO A 376 -37.85 6.52 -20.04
C PRO A 376 -39.30 6.39 -20.51
N GLU A 377 -39.94 7.54 -20.67
CA GLU A 377 -41.29 7.68 -21.18
C GLU A 377 -41.31 6.97 -22.53
N VAL A 378 -41.88 5.76 -22.57
CA VAL A 378 -42.14 5.04 -23.83
C VAL A 378 -43.26 5.81 -24.51
N PRO A 379 -43.01 6.49 -25.64
CA PRO A 379 -44.08 7.16 -26.35
C PRO A 379 -44.87 6.09 -27.09
N GLY A 380 -46.14 5.94 -26.73
CA GLY A 380 -47.14 5.26 -27.57
C GLY A 380 -47.58 3.90 -27.08
N ALA A 381 -48.52 3.88 -26.14
CA ALA A 381 -49.56 2.85 -26.10
C ALA A 381 -50.86 3.50 -26.60
N GLU A 382 -51.16 3.18 -27.85
CA GLU A 382 -52.34 3.60 -28.58
C GLU A 382 -53.62 3.11 -27.88
N LYS A 383 -54.61 4.00 -27.81
CA LYS A 383 -55.94 3.79 -27.25
C LYS A 383 -56.64 2.65 -28.00
N PRO A 384 -57.32 1.69 -27.33
CA PRO A 384 -58.07 0.67 -28.06
C PRO A 384 -59.33 1.32 -28.65
N ALA A 385 -59.43 1.31 -29.98
CA ALA A 385 -60.65 1.61 -30.70
C ALA A 385 -61.62 0.43 -30.52
N ALA A 386 -62.80 0.75 -30.01
CA ALA A 386 -63.94 -0.14 -30.03
C ALA A 386 -64.42 -0.37 -31.47
N GLN A 387 -64.66 -1.63 -31.82
CA GLN A 387 -65.72 -2.06 -32.74
C GLN A 387 -66.07 -3.52 -32.47
#